data_AF-A0A926HZ91-F1
#
_entry.id   AF-A0A926HZ91-F1
#
_cell.length_a   1.000
_cell.length_b   1.000
_cell.length_c   1.000
_cell.angle_alpha   90.00
_cell.angle_beta   90.00
_cell.angle_gamma   90.00
#
_symmetry.space_group_name_H-M   'P 1'
#
loop_
_entity.id
_entity.type
_entity.pdbx_description
1 polymer ?
#
loop_
_entity_poly.entity_id
_entity_poly.type
_entity_poly.pdbx_seq_one_letter_code
_entity_poly.pdbx_strand_id
1 'polypeptide(L)'
;MIIEANSMHFSDLNQKVRQASEQKIIINNCIGQRYIASGLEQKQIELHGTPGNALGAYLNGGEITVFGNAQEATGDTMNDGKIVIHGSSGDATGYAMRGGKIFVRGNTGYRAGIHMKEYHEKIPVIVIGGTAGSFLGEYQAGGRIIVLGLGADGGAPVKNFCGTGMHGGKMFLRGNTPPKNLPKQVCAVKATKADLKEIEADIAEFCALFGEDFEAIISSDFFVLTPDSKNPYQQMYTKN
;
A
#
# COMPACT_ATOMS: atom_id res chain seq x y z
N MET A 1 22.86 -12.39 7.04
CA MET A 1 22.86 -12.32 8.52
C MET A 1 21.53 -12.81 9.07
N ILE A 2 21.51 -13.47 10.23
CA ILE A 2 20.28 -13.80 10.97
C ILE A 2 20.28 -13.01 12.29
N ILE A 3 19.15 -12.41 12.64
CA ILE A 3 18.95 -11.65 13.88
C ILE A 3 17.72 -12.21 14.61
N GLU A 4 17.90 -12.60 15.87
CA GLU A 4 16.80 -12.98 16.75
C GLU A 4 16.27 -11.73 17.47
N ALA A 5 15.08 -11.24 17.09
CA ALA A 5 14.52 -10.02 17.65
C ALA A 5 14.04 -10.24 19.09
N ASN A 6 13.14 -11.19 19.37
CA ASN A 6 12.66 -11.52 20.72
C ASN A 6 12.31 -10.24 21.53
N SER A 7 12.90 -10.09 22.72
CA SER A 7 12.74 -8.92 23.59
C SER A 7 13.75 -7.78 23.32
N MET A 8 14.48 -7.82 22.20
CA MET A 8 15.41 -6.76 21.81
C MET A 8 14.66 -5.45 21.64
N HIS A 9 15.23 -4.39 22.21
CA HIS A 9 14.68 -3.05 22.03
C HIS A 9 14.78 -2.64 20.56
N PHE A 10 13.79 -1.91 20.05
CA PHE A 10 13.69 -1.62 18.61
C PHE A 10 14.91 -0.86 18.09
N SER A 11 15.52 0.03 18.91
CA SER A 11 16.73 0.77 18.53
C SER A 11 17.89 -0.15 18.21
N ASP A 12 18.08 -1.20 19.01
CA ASP A 12 19.22 -2.10 18.91
C ASP A 12 19.07 -3.00 17.68
N LEU A 13 17.83 -3.46 17.42
CA LEU A 13 17.52 -4.18 16.19
C LEU A 13 17.79 -3.31 14.96
N ASN A 14 17.32 -2.07 14.95
CA ASN A 14 17.51 -1.15 13.84
C ASN A 14 18.99 -0.82 13.62
N GLN A 15 19.76 -0.65 14.69
CA GLN A 15 21.19 -0.46 14.61
C GLN A 15 21.89 -1.67 14.00
N LYS A 16 21.55 -2.90 14.44
CA LYS A 16 22.09 -4.14 13.86
C LYS A 16 21.80 -4.24 12.36
N VAL A 17 20.56 -3.95 11.95
CA VAL A 17 20.16 -3.96 10.54
C VAL A 17 20.97 -2.96 9.71
N ARG A 18 21.17 -1.74 10.23
CA ARG A 18 21.94 -0.69 9.55
C ARG A 18 23.42 -1.00 9.43
N GLN A 19 24.00 -1.61 10.47
CA GLN A 19 25.43 -1.91 10.54
C GLN A 19 25.83 -3.22 9.86
N ALA A 20 24.86 -4.10 9.56
CA ALA A 20 25.09 -5.33 8.82
C ALA A 20 25.72 -5.03 7.45
N SER A 21 26.82 -5.70 7.12
CA SER A 21 27.45 -5.62 5.80
C SER A 21 26.73 -6.51 4.79
N GLU A 22 25.99 -7.51 5.25
CA GLU A 22 25.24 -8.44 4.42
C GLU A 22 24.06 -7.75 3.72
N GLN A 23 23.87 -8.10 2.46
CA GLN A 23 22.71 -7.64 1.69
C GLN A 23 21.42 -8.33 2.11
N LYS A 24 21.48 -9.61 2.50
CA LYS A 24 20.32 -10.36 3.00
C LYS A 24 20.35 -10.50 4.52
N ILE A 25 19.27 -10.07 5.16
CA ILE A 25 19.08 -10.15 6.62
C ILE A 25 17.76 -10.87 6.90
N ILE A 26 17.81 -11.87 7.78
CA ILE A 26 16.62 -12.57 8.27
C ILE A 26 16.42 -12.15 9.73
N ILE A 27 15.23 -11.65 10.05
CA ILE A 27 14.84 -11.24 11.40
C ILE A 27 13.77 -12.20 11.89
N ASN A 28 14.09 -12.99 12.91
CA ASN A 28 13.17 -13.93 13.53
C ASN A 28 12.53 -13.36 14.78
N ASN A 29 11.36 -13.89 15.15
CA ASN A 29 10.69 -13.60 16.42
C ASN A 29 10.44 -12.10 16.65
N CYS A 30 10.06 -11.38 15.59
CA CYS A 30 9.71 -9.97 15.70
C CYS A 30 8.31 -9.82 16.31
N ILE A 31 8.18 -9.02 17.38
CA ILE A 31 6.97 -8.93 18.20
C ILE A 31 6.58 -7.47 18.50
N GLY A 32 6.78 -6.59 17.53
CA GLY A 32 6.40 -5.17 17.63
C GLY A 32 7.57 -4.19 17.62
N GLN A 33 8.79 -4.63 17.29
CA GLN A 33 9.91 -3.70 17.09
C GLN A 33 9.60 -2.73 15.94
N ARG A 34 9.72 -1.43 16.24
CA ARG A 34 9.30 -0.32 15.36
C ARG A 34 10.45 0.17 14.47
N TYR A 35 10.10 0.86 13.39
CA TYR A 35 11.05 1.54 12.47
C TYR A 35 12.06 0.62 11.79
N ILE A 36 11.78 -0.68 11.72
CA ILE A 36 12.63 -1.63 11.00
C ILE A 36 12.76 -1.17 9.56
N ALA A 37 14.00 -1.17 9.05
CA ALA A 37 14.35 -0.73 7.71
C ALA A 37 14.10 0.75 7.39
N SER A 38 13.89 1.60 8.41
CA SER A 38 13.64 3.02 8.16
C SER A 38 14.87 3.73 7.59
N GLY A 39 14.67 4.39 6.44
CA GLY A 39 15.70 5.10 5.68
C GLY A 39 16.68 4.20 4.94
N LEU A 40 16.38 2.90 4.79
CA LEU A 40 17.27 2.01 4.02
C LEU A 40 17.13 2.26 2.51
N GLU A 41 18.25 2.14 1.81
CA GLU A 41 18.32 2.29 0.35
C GLU A 41 18.55 0.95 -0.36
N GLN A 42 19.23 0.03 0.32
CA GLN A 42 19.64 -1.27 -0.19
C GLN A 42 19.52 -2.27 0.94
N LYS A 43 19.16 -3.53 0.58
CA LYS A 43 19.10 -4.78 1.38
C LYS A 43 17.81 -5.54 1.07
N GLN A 44 17.86 -6.84 1.32
CA GLN A 44 16.72 -7.76 1.34
C GLN A 44 16.50 -8.19 2.79
N ILE A 45 15.34 -7.87 3.35
CA ILE A 45 14.99 -8.20 4.73
C ILE A 45 13.82 -9.17 4.72
N GLU A 46 14.04 -10.37 5.23
CA GLU A 46 12.98 -11.33 5.55
C GLU A 46 12.66 -11.23 7.04
N LEU A 47 11.39 -11.03 7.38
CA LEU A 47 10.95 -10.83 8.75
C LEU A 47 9.89 -11.86 9.12
N HIS A 48 10.16 -12.66 10.14
CA HIS A 48 9.23 -13.63 10.70
C HIS A 48 8.64 -13.09 12.01
N GLY A 49 7.32 -12.90 12.02
CA GLY A 49 6.58 -12.28 13.13
C GLY A 49 5.83 -11.02 12.69
N THR A 50 5.66 -10.09 13.63
CA THR A 50 4.93 -8.83 13.41
C THR A 50 5.83 -7.65 13.75
N PRO A 51 6.32 -6.87 12.76
CA PRO A 51 6.97 -5.60 13.03
C PRO A 51 5.98 -4.61 13.60
N GLY A 52 6.51 -3.73 14.44
CA GLY A 52 5.76 -2.61 14.98
C GLY A 52 5.55 -1.51 13.94
N ASN A 53 5.03 -0.38 14.42
CA ASN A 53 4.73 0.79 13.60
C ASN A 53 5.93 1.25 12.76
N ALA A 54 5.63 1.85 11.61
CA ALA A 54 6.59 2.51 10.73
C ALA A 54 7.65 1.58 10.12
N LEU A 55 7.28 0.32 9.84
CA LEU A 55 8.08 -0.59 9.01
C LEU A 55 8.39 0.08 7.66
N GLY A 56 9.66 0.15 7.28
CA GLY A 56 10.07 0.72 5.99
C GLY A 56 9.75 2.20 5.83
N ALA A 57 9.62 2.97 6.92
CA ALA A 57 9.44 4.41 6.83
C ALA A 57 10.65 5.07 6.15
N TYR A 58 10.43 5.95 5.18
CA TYR A 58 11.45 6.58 4.35
C TYR A 58 12.29 5.59 3.54
N LEU A 59 11.77 4.39 3.25
CA LEU A 59 12.47 3.42 2.40
C LEU A 59 12.75 4.05 1.03
N ASN A 60 13.98 3.91 0.57
CA ASN A 60 14.48 4.54 -0.65
C ASN A 60 15.14 3.50 -1.58
N GLY A 61 14.68 2.25 -1.47
CA GLY A 61 15.15 1.09 -2.23
C GLY A 61 15.17 -0.18 -1.36
N GLY A 62 15.68 -1.28 -1.92
CA GLY A 62 15.68 -2.59 -1.24
C GLY A 62 14.30 -3.26 -1.19
N GLU A 63 14.26 -4.42 -0.53
CA GLU A 63 13.07 -5.27 -0.45
C GLU A 63 12.86 -5.79 0.97
N ILE A 64 11.63 -5.71 1.47
CA ILE A 64 11.23 -6.21 2.78
C ILE A 64 10.09 -7.20 2.59
N THR A 65 10.25 -8.43 3.06
CA THR A 65 9.22 -9.46 3.05
C THR A 65 8.86 -9.85 4.48
N VAL A 66 7.60 -9.66 4.85
CA VAL A 66 7.05 -9.97 6.18
C VAL A 66 6.21 -11.23 6.11
N PHE A 67 6.68 -12.29 6.76
CA PHE A 67 5.95 -13.54 6.98
C PHE A 67 5.04 -13.43 8.21
N GLY A 68 4.06 -12.53 8.12
CA GLY A 68 3.12 -12.21 9.19
C GLY A 68 2.33 -10.94 8.88
N ASN A 69 1.72 -10.34 9.92
CA ASN A 69 1.09 -9.03 9.82
C ASN A 69 2.10 -7.91 10.04
N ALA A 70 1.79 -6.69 9.59
CA ALA A 70 2.51 -5.47 9.96
C ALA A 70 1.55 -4.48 10.65
N GLN A 71 2.06 -3.69 11.59
CA GLN A 71 1.28 -2.66 12.27
C GLN A 71 1.14 -1.39 11.41
N GLU A 72 0.83 -0.25 12.05
CA GLU A 72 0.46 0.99 11.39
C GLU A 72 1.65 1.66 10.68
N ALA A 73 1.34 2.56 9.74
CA ALA A 73 2.28 3.42 9.03
C ALA A 73 3.38 2.65 8.27
N THR A 74 3.08 1.43 7.82
CA THR A 74 4.01 0.68 6.94
C THR A 74 4.28 1.48 5.68
N GLY A 75 5.55 1.73 5.34
CA GLY A 75 5.96 2.49 4.16
C GLY A 75 5.68 3.99 4.25
N ASP A 76 5.61 4.57 5.46
CA ASP A 76 5.48 6.02 5.65
C ASP A 76 6.58 6.77 4.90
N THR A 77 6.19 7.68 4.01
CA THR A 77 7.06 8.53 3.21
C THR A 77 8.08 7.72 2.38
N MET A 78 7.72 6.49 2.02
CA MET A 78 8.52 5.63 1.13
C MET A 78 8.73 6.29 -0.24
N ASN A 79 9.96 6.31 -0.71
CA ASN A 79 10.39 6.94 -1.97
C ASN A 79 10.74 5.91 -3.06
N ASP A 80 11.20 4.72 -2.67
CA ASP A 80 11.48 3.60 -3.58
C ASP A 80 11.60 2.27 -2.79
N GLY A 81 11.71 1.16 -3.52
CA GLY A 81 11.83 -0.19 -2.97
C GLY A 81 10.52 -0.98 -3.01
N LYS A 82 10.50 -2.11 -2.32
CA LYS A 82 9.33 -3.00 -2.25
C LYS A 82 9.09 -3.54 -0.84
N ILE A 83 7.83 -3.51 -0.40
CA ILE A 83 7.39 -4.13 0.85
C ILE A 83 6.32 -5.18 0.52
N VAL A 84 6.52 -6.41 0.96
CA VAL A 84 5.60 -7.55 0.77
C VAL A 84 5.15 -8.04 2.13
N ILE A 85 3.85 -8.09 2.37
CA ILE A 85 3.25 -8.54 3.64
C ILE A 85 2.35 -9.74 3.37
N HIS A 86 2.73 -10.91 3.90
CA HIS A 86 1.95 -12.15 3.74
C HIS A 86 0.68 -12.21 4.62
N GLY A 87 0.55 -11.32 5.59
CA GLY A 87 -0.66 -11.10 6.40
C GLY A 87 -1.39 -9.80 6.04
N SER A 88 -1.91 -9.11 7.05
CA SER A 88 -2.56 -7.80 6.94
C SER A 88 -1.64 -6.66 7.41
N SER A 89 -1.94 -5.43 6.98
CA SER A 89 -1.27 -4.20 7.45
C SER A 89 -2.25 -3.33 8.24
N GLY A 90 -1.74 -2.59 9.23
CA GLY A 90 -2.54 -1.68 10.04
C GLY A 90 -2.99 -0.42 9.30
N ASP A 91 -3.30 0.61 10.08
CA ASP A 91 -3.70 1.91 9.54
C ASP A 91 -2.56 2.63 8.82
N ALA A 92 -2.91 3.51 7.88
CA ALA A 92 -2.01 4.41 7.18
C ALA A 92 -0.85 3.73 6.41
N THR A 93 -1.06 2.50 5.91
CA THR A 93 -0.14 1.85 4.97
C THR A 93 0.11 2.76 3.77
N GLY A 94 1.38 3.03 3.44
CA GLY A 94 1.78 3.91 2.35
C GLY A 94 1.51 5.40 2.62
N TYR A 95 1.45 5.83 3.89
CA TYR A 95 1.29 7.24 4.24
C TYR A 95 2.32 8.10 3.52
N ALA A 96 1.88 9.10 2.75
CA ALA A 96 2.73 10.07 2.07
C ALA A 96 3.82 9.47 1.15
N MET A 97 3.67 8.22 0.72
CA MET A 97 4.63 7.56 -0.18
C MET A 97 4.66 8.26 -1.55
N ARG A 98 5.85 8.28 -2.16
CA ARG A 98 6.18 8.95 -3.42
C ARG A 98 6.72 8.02 -4.51
N GLY A 99 7.10 6.81 -4.15
CA GLY A 99 7.53 5.78 -5.08
C GLY A 99 7.60 4.41 -4.41
N GLY A 100 8.05 3.41 -5.18
CA GLY A 100 8.10 2.02 -4.75
C GLY A 100 6.74 1.33 -4.70
N LYS A 101 6.73 0.07 -4.24
CA LYS A 101 5.54 -0.79 -4.20
C LYS A 101 5.30 -1.41 -2.82
N ILE A 102 4.03 -1.47 -2.41
CA ILE A 102 3.59 -2.20 -1.22
C ILE A 102 2.54 -3.23 -1.63
N PHE A 103 2.80 -4.50 -1.30
CA PHE A 103 1.89 -5.62 -1.54
C PHE A 103 1.43 -6.20 -0.20
N VAL A 104 0.12 -6.22 0.04
CA VAL A 104 -0.48 -6.77 1.26
C VAL A 104 -1.41 -7.90 0.86
N ARG A 105 -1.14 -9.13 1.29
CA ARG A 105 -1.99 -10.28 0.96
C ARG A 105 -3.38 -10.16 1.57
N GLY A 106 -3.44 -9.77 2.84
CA GLY A 106 -4.67 -9.62 3.60
C GLY A 106 -5.30 -8.24 3.47
N ASN A 107 -5.84 -7.75 4.58
CA ASN A 107 -6.52 -6.46 4.66
C ASN A 107 -5.54 -5.33 4.99
N THR A 108 -5.98 -4.09 4.73
CA THR A 108 -5.38 -2.90 5.33
C THR A 108 -6.36 -2.21 6.26
N GLY A 109 -5.82 -1.46 7.22
CA GLY A 109 -6.58 -0.62 8.12
C GLY A 109 -7.13 0.65 7.45
N TYR A 110 -7.32 1.68 8.25
CA TYR A 110 -7.89 2.95 7.85
C TYR A 110 -6.81 3.77 7.13
N ARG A 111 -7.20 4.65 6.20
CA ARG A 111 -6.29 5.63 5.59
C ARG A 111 -5.12 5.05 4.80
N ALA A 112 -5.25 3.83 4.26
CA ALA A 112 -4.25 3.32 3.33
C ALA A 112 -4.09 4.27 2.13
N GLY A 113 -2.85 4.62 1.79
CA GLY A 113 -2.50 5.57 0.73
C GLY A 113 -2.79 7.03 1.05
N ILE A 114 -3.01 7.40 2.32
CA ILE A 114 -3.25 8.81 2.68
C ILE A 114 -2.07 9.69 2.25
N HIS A 115 -2.34 10.82 1.58
CA HIS A 115 -1.34 11.75 1.06
C HIS A 115 -0.32 11.17 0.05
N MET A 116 -0.60 10.00 -0.53
CA MET A 116 0.22 9.38 -1.59
C MET A 116 0.33 10.31 -2.82
N LYS A 117 1.54 10.46 -3.38
CA LYS A 117 1.90 11.44 -4.43
C LYS A 117 2.77 10.80 -5.49
N GLU A 118 2.71 11.26 -6.73
CA GLU A 118 3.63 10.83 -7.79
C GLU A 118 4.39 12.03 -8.34
N TYR A 119 5.57 11.80 -8.93
CA TYR A 119 6.37 12.84 -9.56
C TYR A 119 7.14 12.26 -10.75
N HIS A 120 6.84 12.75 -11.95
CA HIS A 120 7.36 12.23 -13.22
C HIS A 120 7.22 10.71 -13.32
N GLU A 121 8.33 9.98 -13.49
CA GLU A 121 8.38 8.53 -13.59
C GLU A 121 8.16 7.79 -12.27
N LYS A 122 8.16 8.47 -11.12
CA LYS A 122 7.94 7.85 -9.82
C LYS A 122 6.46 7.74 -9.50
N ILE A 123 5.91 6.57 -9.81
CA ILE A 123 4.51 6.21 -9.56
C ILE A 123 4.48 5.20 -8.41
N PRO A 124 4.11 5.59 -7.18
CA PRO A 124 3.97 4.65 -6.09
C PRO A 124 2.78 3.71 -6.32
N VAL A 125 2.88 2.48 -5.82
CA VAL A 125 1.84 1.46 -5.96
C VAL A 125 1.53 0.80 -4.62
N ILE A 126 0.26 0.63 -4.31
CA ILE A 126 -0.22 -0.22 -3.21
C ILE A 126 -1.18 -1.25 -3.79
N VAL A 127 -0.95 -2.54 -3.55
CA VAL A 127 -1.87 -3.63 -3.90
C VAL A 127 -2.32 -4.35 -2.63
N ILE A 128 -3.63 -4.41 -2.43
CA ILE A 128 -4.29 -4.98 -1.25
C ILE A 128 -5.13 -6.17 -1.70
N GLY A 129 -4.78 -7.36 -1.24
CA GLY A 129 -5.47 -8.60 -1.61
C GLY A 129 -6.87 -8.69 -1.02
N GLY A 130 -7.00 -8.42 0.27
CA GLY A 130 -8.28 -8.36 0.96
C GLY A 130 -9.00 -7.03 0.75
N THR A 131 -9.55 -6.49 1.82
CA THR A 131 -10.31 -5.23 1.84
C THR A 131 -9.53 -4.10 2.50
N ALA A 132 -9.92 -2.87 2.20
CA ALA A 132 -9.40 -1.67 2.85
C ALA A 132 -10.41 -1.09 3.86
N GLY A 133 -9.89 -0.48 4.92
CA GLY A 133 -10.68 0.28 5.89
C GLY A 133 -11.31 1.56 5.34
N SER A 134 -11.75 2.43 6.24
CA SER A 134 -12.30 3.74 5.84
C SER A 134 -11.19 4.68 5.38
N PHE A 135 -11.55 5.71 4.59
CA PHE A 135 -10.62 6.75 4.12
C PHE A 135 -9.49 6.25 3.21
N LEU A 136 -9.72 5.16 2.46
CA LEU A 136 -8.79 4.72 1.41
C LEU A 136 -8.49 5.87 0.44
N GLY A 137 -7.20 6.17 0.23
CA GLY A 137 -6.75 7.22 -0.69
C GLY A 137 -7.11 8.64 -0.25
N GLU A 138 -7.30 8.88 1.05
CA GLU A 138 -7.56 10.24 1.55
C GLU A 138 -6.41 11.20 1.17
N TYR A 139 -6.74 12.33 0.56
CA TYR A 139 -5.75 13.28 0.04
C TYR A 139 -4.73 12.70 -0.96
N GLN A 140 -5.07 11.61 -1.65
CA GLN A 140 -4.23 11.06 -2.72
C GLN A 140 -4.07 12.10 -3.84
N ALA A 141 -2.83 12.35 -4.24
CA ALA A 141 -2.47 13.30 -5.30
C ALA A 141 -1.66 12.64 -6.43
N GLY A 142 -1.52 11.31 -6.41
CA GLY A 142 -0.79 10.53 -7.41
C GLY A 142 -0.72 9.06 -7.04
N GLY A 143 -0.13 8.24 -7.90
CA GLY A 143 0.08 6.82 -7.68
C GLY A 143 -1.14 5.96 -7.98
N ARG A 144 -0.98 4.66 -7.75
CA ARG A 144 -2.00 3.64 -8.01
C ARG A 144 -2.27 2.81 -6.76
N ILE A 145 -3.54 2.76 -6.36
CA ILE A 145 -4.00 1.88 -5.27
C ILE A 145 -4.93 0.83 -5.87
N ILE A 146 -4.65 -0.44 -5.65
CA ILE A 146 -5.43 -1.58 -6.19
C ILE A 146 -5.95 -2.38 -5.01
N VAL A 147 -7.26 -2.59 -4.92
CA VAL A 147 -7.91 -3.39 -3.87
C VAL A 147 -8.69 -4.52 -4.51
N LEU A 148 -8.29 -5.75 -4.21
CA LEU A 148 -8.79 -6.95 -4.86
C LEU A 148 -9.99 -7.58 -4.13
N GLY A 149 -10.19 -7.34 -2.82
CA GLY A 149 -11.34 -7.92 -2.12
C GLY A 149 -11.41 -9.45 -2.20
N LEU A 150 -10.26 -10.14 -2.26
CA LEU A 150 -10.19 -11.60 -2.25
C LEU A 150 -10.82 -12.13 -0.95
N GLY A 151 -11.76 -13.07 -1.09
CA GLY A 151 -12.50 -13.63 0.04
C GLY A 151 -13.63 -12.73 0.59
N ALA A 152 -13.96 -11.61 -0.05
CA ALA A 152 -15.10 -10.77 0.32
C ALA A 152 -16.39 -11.14 -0.46
N ASP A 153 -17.55 -10.81 0.10
CA ASP A 153 -18.89 -11.19 -0.39
C ASP A 153 -19.38 -10.41 -1.64
N GLY A 154 -18.45 -9.90 -2.45
CA GLY A 154 -18.75 -9.01 -3.59
C GLY A 154 -18.99 -7.56 -3.19
N GLY A 155 -19.29 -6.71 -4.19
CA GLY A 155 -19.40 -5.26 -4.02
C GLY A 155 -18.05 -4.54 -3.94
N ALA A 156 -18.05 -3.31 -3.42
CA ALA A 156 -16.84 -2.51 -3.28
C ALA A 156 -16.01 -2.97 -2.07
N PRO A 157 -14.71 -3.30 -2.23
CA PRO A 157 -13.87 -3.88 -1.17
C PRO A 157 -13.29 -2.83 -0.21
N VAL A 158 -14.06 -1.80 0.10
CA VAL A 158 -13.63 -0.62 0.87
C VAL A 158 -14.75 -0.16 1.78
N LYS A 159 -14.41 0.48 2.91
CA LYS A 159 -15.40 1.05 3.84
C LYS A 159 -15.72 2.52 3.47
N ASN A 160 -16.02 3.35 4.46
CA ASN A 160 -16.57 4.69 4.24
C ASN A 160 -15.52 5.71 3.78
N PHE A 161 -15.98 6.81 3.18
CA PHE A 161 -15.17 8.01 2.90
C PHE A 161 -13.97 7.79 1.95
N CYS A 162 -14.05 6.79 1.08
CA CYS A 162 -13.04 6.52 0.05
C CYS A 162 -12.82 7.73 -0.86
N GLY A 163 -11.54 8.06 -1.11
CA GLY A 163 -11.13 9.16 -1.99
C GLY A 163 -11.42 10.56 -1.43
N THR A 164 -11.68 10.71 -0.12
CA THR A 164 -11.90 12.03 0.48
C THR A 164 -10.69 12.93 0.25
N GLY A 165 -10.91 14.07 -0.42
CA GLY A 165 -9.84 15.00 -0.77
C GLY A 165 -8.87 14.49 -1.85
N MET A 166 -9.23 13.47 -2.62
CA MET A 166 -8.43 13.01 -3.76
C MET A 166 -8.27 14.13 -4.80
N HIS A 167 -7.03 14.40 -5.20
CA HIS A 167 -6.64 15.43 -6.18
C HIS A 167 -5.88 14.84 -7.38
N GLY A 168 -5.45 13.58 -7.31
CA GLY A 168 -4.66 12.92 -8.36
C GLY A 168 -4.55 11.41 -8.13
N GLY A 169 -3.90 10.73 -9.08
CA GLY A 169 -3.74 9.27 -9.07
C GLY A 169 -5.00 8.50 -9.50
N LYS A 170 -4.92 7.16 -9.39
CA LYS A 170 -6.03 6.25 -9.68
C LYS A 170 -6.19 5.22 -8.56
N MET A 171 -7.43 4.85 -8.25
CA MET A 171 -7.71 3.66 -7.44
C MET A 171 -8.52 2.65 -8.23
N PHE A 172 -8.14 1.38 -8.17
CA PHE A 172 -8.79 0.27 -8.87
C PHE A 172 -9.39 -0.68 -7.84
N LEU A 173 -10.71 -0.83 -7.88
CA LEU A 173 -11.46 -1.59 -6.89
C LEU A 173 -12.14 -2.77 -7.58
N ARG A 174 -11.70 -4.00 -7.30
CA ARG A 174 -12.33 -5.20 -7.84
C ARG A 174 -13.70 -5.37 -7.20
N GLY A 175 -14.75 -5.46 -8.01
CA GLY A 175 -16.11 -5.54 -7.52
C GLY A 175 -17.14 -5.22 -8.61
N ASN A 176 -18.36 -5.71 -8.40
CA ASN A 176 -19.50 -5.51 -9.31
C ASN A 176 -20.28 -4.21 -9.05
N THR A 177 -19.99 -3.49 -7.97
CA THR A 177 -20.61 -2.19 -7.65
C THR A 177 -19.56 -1.19 -7.17
N PRO A 178 -19.72 0.11 -7.47
CA PRO A 178 -18.81 1.14 -6.96
C PRO A 178 -19.00 1.37 -5.45
N PRO A 179 -18.03 1.97 -4.75
CA PRO A 179 -18.21 2.42 -3.38
C PRO A 179 -19.40 3.36 -3.23
N LYS A 180 -20.11 3.25 -2.12
CA LYS A 180 -21.22 4.16 -1.78
C LYS A 180 -20.67 5.46 -1.21
N ASN A 181 -21.45 6.55 -1.35
CA ASN A 181 -21.18 7.84 -0.72
C ASN A 181 -19.80 8.44 -1.07
N LEU A 182 -19.37 8.28 -2.32
CA LEU A 182 -18.16 8.94 -2.79
C LEU A 182 -18.29 10.47 -2.72
N PRO A 183 -17.21 11.20 -2.39
CA PRO A 183 -17.18 12.64 -2.49
C PRO A 183 -17.52 13.09 -3.91
N LYS A 184 -18.19 14.25 -4.06
CA LYS A 184 -18.61 14.78 -5.37
C LYS A 184 -17.44 14.95 -6.36
N GLN A 185 -16.25 15.19 -5.82
CA GLN A 185 -15.01 15.36 -6.57
C GLN A 185 -14.32 14.05 -6.96
N VAL A 186 -14.92 12.89 -6.68
CA VAL A 186 -14.39 11.57 -7.08
C VAL A 186 -15.36 10.92 -8.06
N CYS A 187 -14.88 10.65 -9.26
CA CYS A 187 -15.59 9.87 -10.25
C CYS A 187 -15.30 8.38 -10.03
N ALA A 188 -16.32 7.52 -10.11
CA ALA A 188 -16.15 6.07 -10.20
C ALA A 188 -16.78 5.57 -11.49
N VAL A 189 -15.98 4.93 -12.33
CA VAL A 189 -16.43 4.36 -13.61
C VAL A 189 -16.00 2.90 -13.70
N LYS A 190 -16.76 2.08 -14.44
CA LYS A 190 -16.36 0.70 -14.70
C LYS A 190 -15.05 0.71 -15.51
N ALA A 191 -14.08 -0.10 -15.11
CA ALA A 191 -12.79 -0.18 -15.76
C ALA A 191 -12.92 -0.69 -17.21
N THR A 192 -12.23 -0.01 -18.12
CA THR A 192 -12.07 -0.45 -19.50
C THR A 192 -10.91 -1.42 -19.65
N LYS A 193 -10.75 -2.03 -20.83
CA LYS A 193 -9.55 -2.85 -21.13
C LYS A 193 -8.25 -2.05 -21.03
N ALA A 194 -8.29 -0.75 -21.37
CA ALA A 194 -7.12 0.12 -21.25
C ALA A 194 -6.76 0.35 -19.78
N ASP A 195 -7.75 0.58 -18.92
CA ASP A 195 -7.55 0.71 -17.48
C ASP A 195 -6.96 -0.57 -16.87
N LEU A 196 -7.47 -1.75 -17.26
CA LEU A 196 -6.94 -3.03 -16.78
C LEU A 196 -5.51 -3.28 -17.26
N LYS A 197 -5.15 -2.82 -18.47
CA LYS A 197 -3.77 -2.89 -18.97
C LYS A 197 -2.80 -2.10 -18.11
N GLU A 198 -3.25 -1.00 -17.50
CA GLU A 198 -2.42 -0.18 -16.60
C GLU A 198 -2.03 -0.93 -15.32
N ILE A 199 -2.86 -1.84 -14.81
CA ILE A 199 -2.63 -2.55 -13.54
C ILE A 199 -2.21 -4.02 -13.72
N GLU A 200 -2.15 -4.49 -14.97
CA GLU A 200 -1.86 -5.89 -15.32
C GLU A 200 -0.57 -6.39 -14.66
N ALA A 201 0.52 -5.62 -14.77
CA ALA A 201 1.82 -6.00 -14.21
C ALA A 201 1.82 -6.05 -12.68
N ASP A 202 1.06 -5.17 -12.02
CA ASP A 202 0.99 -5.16 -10.55
C ASP A 202 0.12 -6.28 -10.01
N ILE A 203 -0.96 -6.65 -10.73
CA ILE A 203 -1.75 -7.83 -10.40
C ILE A 203 -0.94 -9.11 -10.66
N ALA A 204 -0.20 -9.19 -11.76
CA ALA A 204 0.67 -10.34 -12.04
C ALA A 204 1.75 -10.51 -10.97
N GLU A 205 2.39 -9.41 -10.53
CA GLU A 205 3.36 -9.44 -9.43
C GLU A 205 2.71 -9.87 -8.11
N PHE A 206 1.54 -9.32 -7.76
CA PHE A 206 0.78 -9.75 -6.58
C PHE A 206 0.46 -11.26 -6.62
N CYS A 207 0.01 -11.77 -7.76
CA CYS A 207 -0.32 -13.18 -7.93
C CYS A 207 0.92 -14.07 -7.78
N ALA A 208 2.06 -13.67 -8.35
CA ALA A 208 3.32 -14.39 -8.20
C ALA A 208 3.83 -14.40 -6.74
N LEU A 209 3.65 -13.29 -6.01
CA LEU A 209 4.07 -13.18 -4.61
C LEU A 209 3.24 -14.06 -3.65
N PHE A 210 1.94 -14.21 -3.93
CA PHE A 210 1.01 -14.85 -2.99
C PHE A 210 0.38 -16.16 -3.48
N GLY A 211 0.70 -16.58 -4.71
CA GLY A 211 0.16 -17.80 -5.32
C GLY A 211 -1.31 -17.70 -5.69
N GLU A 212 -1.76 -16.51 -6.10
CA GLU A 212 -3.15 -16.25 -6.49
C GLU A 212 -3.34 -16.42 -8.02
N ASP A 213 -4.58 -16.64 -8.46
CA ASP A 213 -4.90 -16.83 -9.88
C ASP A 213 -5.07 -15.49 -10.60
N PHE A 214 -4.08 -15.16 -11.45
CA PHE A 214 -4.06 -13.94 -12.24
C PHE A 214 -5.28 -13.81 -13.17
N GLU A 215 -5.62 -14.87 -13.91
CA GLU A 215 -6.70 -14.83 -14.90
C GLU A 215 -8.06 -14.66 -14.21
N ALA A 216 -8.26 -15.33 -13.07
CA ALA A 216 -9.47 -15.16 -12.27
C ALA A 216 -9.60 -13.72 -11.72
N ILE A 217 -8.50 -13.08 -11.36
CA ILE A 217 -8.51 -11.71 -10.83
C ILE A 217 -8.69 -10.69 -11.96
N ILE A 218 -7.87 -10.71 -13.01
CA ILE A 218 -7.85 -9.66 -14.04
C ILE A 218 -9.12 -9.66 -14.90
N SER A 219 -9.79 -10.81 -15.05
CA SER A 219 -11.05 -10.93 -15.80
C SER A 219 -12.28 -10.48 -15.00
N SER A 220 -12.13 -10.19 -13.71
CA SER A 220 -13.21 -9.69 -12.86
C SER A 220 -13.62 -8.26 -13.23
N ASP A 221 -14.80 -7.83 -12.76
CA ASP A 221 -15.19 -6.43 -12.82
C ASP A 221 -14.35 -5.57 -11.88
N PHE A 222 -13.94 -4.40 -12.38
CA PHE A 222 -13.30 -3.36 -11.58
C PHE A 222 -14.00 -2.02 -11.77
N PHE A 223 -13.92 -1.17 -10.75
CA PHE A 223 -14.19 0.26 -10.86
C PHE A 223 -12.88 1.04 -10.71
N VAL A 224 -12.71 2.05 -11.56
CA VAL A 224 -11.61 3.01 -11.49
C VAL A 224 -12.15 4.29 -10.87
N LEU A 225 -11.48 4.75 -9.82
CA LEU A 225 -11.73 6.01 -9.16
C LEU A 225 -10.64 7.01 -9.54
N THR A 226 -11.07 8.22 -9.92
CA THR A 226 -10.21 9.35 -10.28
C THR A 226 -10.78 10.65 -9.72
N PRO A 227 -9.98 11.70 -9.49
CA PRO A 227 -10.53 13.02 -9.22
C PRO A 227 -11.37 13.50 -10.42
N ASP A 228 -12.44 14.25 -10.15
CA ASP A 228 -13.21 14.93 -11.17
C ASP A 228 -12.43 16.13 -11.72
N SER A 229 -11.77 15.92 -12.86
CA SER A 229 -10.96 16.94 -13.54
C SER A 229 -11.78 18.10 -14.12
N LYS A 230 -13.12 18.04 -14.09
CA LYS A 230 -13.97 19.18 -14.46
C LYS A 230 -14.08 20.21 -13.34
N ASN A 231 -13.68 19.88 -12.12
CA ASN A 231 -13.84 20.75 -10.95
C ASN A 231 -12.66 20.71 -9.95
N PRO A 232 -11.40 20.80 -10.41
CA PRO A 232 -10.24 20.50 -9.57
C PRO A 232 -10.02 21.48 -8.39
N TYR A 233 -10.59 22.69 -8.45
CA TYR A 233 -10.31 23.78 -7.49
C TYR A 233 -11.51 24.65 -7.12
N GLN A 234 -12.76 24.14 -7.17
CA GLN A 234 -13.94 24.99 -6.97
C GLN A 234 -14.05 25.65 -5.59
N GLN A 235 -13.20 25.26 -4.62
CA GLN A 235 -12.89 26.05 -3.43
C GLN A 235 -11.39 25.96 -3.11
N MET A 236 -10.64 26.99 -3.51
CA MET A 236 -9.36 27.29 -2.85
C MET A 236 -9.65 27.78 -1.43
N TYR A 237 -8.76 27.43 -0.50
CA TYR A 237 -8.88 27.49 0.96
C TYR A 237 -9.20 28.86 1.60
N THR A 238 -9.57 29.89 0.83
CA THR A 238 -9.94 31.21 1.34
C THR A 238 -11.13 31.77 0.57
N LYS A 239 -12.18 32.15 1.31
CA LYS A 239 -13.18 33.10 0.79
C LYS A 239 -12.51 34.47 0.79
N ASN A 240 -12.31 35.07 -0.38
CA ASN A 240 -12.03 36.51 -0.47
C ASN A 240 -13.31 37.31 -0.22
#